data_AF-A0A934FP37-F1
#
_entry.id   AF-A0A934FP37-F1
#
_cell.length_a   1.000
_cell.length_b   1.000
_cell.length_c   1.000
_cell.angle_alpha   90.00
_cell.angle_beta   90.00
_cell.angle_gamma   90.00
#
_symmetry.space_group_name_H-M   'P 1'
#
loop_
_entity.id
_entity.type
_entity.pdbx_description
1 polymer ?
#
loop_
_entity_poly.entity_id
_entity_poly.type
_entity_poly.pdbx_seq_one_letter_code
_entity_poly.pdbx_strand_id
1 'polypeptide(L)' 'MKKSEKTKLIITNVAVWTVATLTHPIVQMLPTGTGSPPKIFSLLIPIFFMMLAGVSTYLLSAGIGKPNDK' A
#
# COMPACT_ATOMS: atom_id res chain seq x y z
N MET A 1 9.16 3.36 -21.76
CA MET A 1 9.03 4.19 -20.54
C MET A 1 10.32 4.95 -20.30
N LYS A 2 10.25 6.27 -20.15
CA LYS A 2 11.42 7.13 -19.91
C LYS A 2 12.00 6.85 -18.51
N LYS A 3 13.31 7.07 -18.30
CA LYS A 3 13.98 6.83 -17.00
C LYS A 3 13.27 7.53 -15.83
N SER A 4 12.81 8.77 -16.05
CA SER A 4 12.01 9.56 -15.10
C SER A 4 10.71 8.87 -14.66
N GLU A 5 10.00 8.22 -15.59
CA GLU A 5 8.74 7.52 -15.30
C GLU A 5 8.97 6.24 -14.48
N LYS A 6 10.09 5.53 -14.73
CA LYS A 6 10.49 4.36 -13.94
C LYS A 6 10.82 4.75 -12.50
N THR A 7 11.60 5.80 -12.32
CA THR A 7 11.92 6.34 -10.99
C THR A 7 10.65 6.76 -10.25
N LYS A 8 9.73 7.48 -10.91
CA LYS A 8 8.46 7.90 -10.30
C LYS A 8 7.63 6.70 -9.83
N LEU A 9 7.53 5.65 -10.64
CA LEU A 9 6.77 4.44 -10.30
C LEU A 9 7.36 3.70 -9.10
N ILE A 10 8.69 3.55 -9.05
CA ILE A 10 9.37 2.95 -7.91
C ILE A 10 9.13 3.77 -6.64
N ILE A 11 9.27 5.10 -6.71
CA ILE A 11 9.02 5.98 -5.57
C ILE A 11 7.57 5.86 -5.08
N THR A 12 6.59 5.85 -5.99
CA THR A 12 5.18 5.66 -5.63
C THR A 12 4.96 4.31 -4.97
N ASN A 13 5.58 3.24 -5.47
CA ASN A 13 5.46 1.91 -4.88
C ASN A 13 6.07 1.84 -3.48
N VAL A 14 7.24 2.46 -3.27
CA VAL A 14 7.86 2.58 -1.95
C VAL A 14 6.94 3.36 -1.00
N ALA A 15 6.32 4.45 -1.45
CA ALA A 15 5.38 5.22 -0.64
C ALA A 15 4.16 4.39 -0.21
N VAL A 16 3.61 3.54 -1.09
CA VAL A 16 2.53 2.60 -0.76
C VAL A 16 2.93 1.67 0.39
N TRP A 17 4.14 1.11 0.33
CA TRP A 17 4.66 0.25 1.39
C TRP A 17 4.96 1.02 2.68
N THR A 18 5.45 2.25 2.59
CA THR A 18 5.60 3.13 3.77
C THR A 18 4.27 3.34 4.48
N VAL A 19 3.19 3.66 3.74
CA VAL A 19 1.84 3.77 4.32
C VAL A 19 1.42 2.47 4.99
N ALA A 20 1.67 1.33 4.34
CA ALA A 20 1.38 0.01 4.89
C ALA A 20 2.06 -0.21 6.25
N THR A 21 3.35 0.10 6.36
CA THR A 21 4.11 -0.05 7.63
C THR A 21 3.64 0.88 8.73
N LEU A 22 3.26 2.11 8.38
CA LEU A 22 2.80 3.12 9.35
C LEU A 22 1.36 2.90 9.80
N THR A 23 0.56 2.13 9.06
CA THR A 23 -0.85 1.91 9.36
C THR A 23 -1.04 1.25 10.72
N HIS A 24 -0.24 0.23 11.05
CA HIS A 24 -0.35 -0.49 12.33
C HIS A 24 -0.12 0.42 13.55
N PRO A 25 1.01 1.16 13.67
CA PRO A 25 1.21 2.05 14.81
C PRO A 25 0.19 3.20 14.84
N ILE A 26 -0.21 3.75 13.68
CA ILE A 26 -1.24 4.82 13.63
C ILE A 26 -2.56 4.32 14.22
N VAL A 27 -3.01 3.12 13.87
CA VAL A 27 -4.27 2.57 14.40
C VAL A 27 -4.19 2.35 15.91
N GLN A 28 -3.03 1.96 16.42
CA GLN A 28 -2.82 1.80 17.87
C GLN A 28 -2.77 3.13 18.63
N MET A 29 -2.38 4.21 17.97
CA MET A 29 -2.35 5.56 18.55
C MET A 29 -3.71 6.26 18.53
N LEU A 30 -4.71 5.72 17.82
CA LEU A 30 -6.05 6.32 17.79
C LEU A 30 -6.66 6.31 19.20
N PRO A 31 -7.13 7.46 19.71
CA PRO A 31 -7.79 7.51 21.00
C PRO A 31 -9.09 6.72 20.91
N THR A 32 -9.12 5.60 21.61
CA THR A 32 -10.29 4.73 21.68
C THR A 32 -10.85 4.89 23.08
N GLY A 33 -12.14 5.26 23.20
CA GLY A 33 -12.77 5.56 24.49
C GLY A 33 -12.72 4.41 25.52
N THR A 34 -12.27 3.23 25.10
CA THR A 34 -12.14 2.00 25.88
C THR A 34 -10.69 1.59 26.17
N GLY A 35 -9.68 2.35 25.72
CA GLY A 35 -8.25 2.01 25.89
C GLY A 35 -7.80 0.77 25.09
N SER A 36 -8.59 0.36 24.09
CA SER A 36 -8.31 -0.79 23.23
C SER A 36 -8.81 -0.50 21.80
N PRO A 37 -8.04 -0.86 20.75
CA PRO A 37 -8.47 -0.70 19.37
C PRO A 37 -9.83 -1.39 19.12
N PRO A 38 -10.80 -0.71 18.49
CA PRO A 38 -12.06 -1.30 18.06
C PRO A 38 -11.86 -2.62 17.34
N LYS A 39 -12.61 -3.66 17.74
CA LYS A 39 -12.54 -5.00 17.11
C LYS A 39 -12.81 -4.99 15.60
N ILE A 40 -13.46 -3.95 15.08
CA ILE A 40 -13.65 -3.76 13.64
C ILE A 40 -12.32 -3.57 12.89
N PHE A 41 -11.29 -3.00 13.54
CA PHE A 41 -9.97 -2.84 12.94
C PHE A 41 -9.28 -4.18 12.66
N SER A 42 -9.55 -5.22 13.43
CA SER A 42 -9.08 -6.59 13.15
C SER A 42 -9.54 -7.12 11.79
N LEU A 43 -10.67 -6.61 11.27
CA LEU A 43 -11.20 -6.96 9.96
C LEU A 43 -10.80 -5.94 8.88
N LEU A 44 -10.85 -4.65 9.21
CA LEU A 44 -10.52 -3.58 8.25
C LEU A 44 -9.04 -3.51 7.89
N ILE A 45 -8.14 -3.78 8.84
CA ILE A 45 -6.69 -3.73 8.59
C ILE A 45 -6.28 -4.75 7.52
N PRO A 46 -6.64 -6.04 7.61
CA PRO A 46 -6.35 -7.01 6.54
C PRO A 46 -6.91 -6.61 5.18
N ILE A 47 -8.15 -6.09 5.12
CA ILE A 47 -8.77 -5.62 3.88
C ILE A 47 -7.97 -4.44 3.30
N PHE A 48 -7.57 -3.49 4.14
CA PHE A 48 -6.76 -2.36 3.75
C PHE A 48 -5.39 -2.79 3.21
N PHE A 49 -4.71 -3.73 3.86
CA PHE A 49 -3.45 -4.29 3.36
C PHE A 49 -3.63 -5.01 2.02
N MET A 50 -4.72 -5.75 1.82
CA MET A 50 -5.03 -6.37 0.52
C MET A 50 -5.21 -5.32 -0.58
N MET A 51 -5.88 -4.20 -0.28
CA MET A 51 -6.01 -3.11 -1.24
C MET A 51 -4.66 -2.47 -1.58
N LEU A 52 -3.80 -2.21 -0.58
CA LEU A 52 -2.45 -1.67 -0.82
C LEU A 52 -1.60 -2.63 -1.64
N ALA A 53 -1.68 -3.94 -1.38
CA ALA A 53 -1.01 -4.96 -2.18
C ALA A 53 -1.50 -4.97 -3.63
N GLY A 54 -2.82 -4.81 -3.86
CA GLY A 54 -3.41 -4.65 -5.18
C GLY A 54 -2.87 -3.42 -5.92
N VAL A 55 -2.81 -2.26 -5.25
CA VAL A 55 -2.24 -1.03 -5.80
C VAL A 55 -0.75 -1.20 -6.14
N SER A 56 0.03 -1.81 -5.24
CA SER A 56 1.44 -2.11 -5.47
C SER A 56 1.64 -3.01 -6.69
N THR A 57 0.84 -4.06 -6.80
CA THR A 57 0.87 -5.00 -7.94
C THR A 57 0.51 -4.30 -9.24
N TYR A 58 -0.53 -3.47 -9.23
CA TYR A 58 -0.93 -2.67 -10.39
C TYR A 58 0.18 -1.72 -10.84
N LEU A 59 0.79 -0.98 -9.91
CA LEU A 59 1.91 -0.08 -10.19
C LEU A 59 3.07 -0.85 -10.81
N LEU A 60 3.47 -1.97 -10.23
CA LEU A 60 4.55 -2.80 -10.76
C LEU A 60 4.21 -3.37 -12.14
N SER A 61 2.99 -3.86 -12.36
CA SER A 61 2.52 -4.36 -13.65
C SER A 61 2.56 -3.26 -14.73
N ALA A 62 2.12 -2.04 -14.40
CA ALA A 62 2.22 -0.89 -15.30
C ALA A 62 3.68 -0.53 -15.64
N GLY A 63 4.62 -0.79 -14.73
CA GLY A 63 6.06 -0.52 -14.91
C GLY A 63 6.82 -1.60 -15.68
N ILE A 64 6.38 -2.85 -15.57
CA ILE A 64 6.98 -3.99 -16.27
C ILE A 64 6.60 -3.94 -17.77
N GLY A 65 5.46 -3.33 -18.12
CA GLY A 65 4.98 -3.26 -19.50
C GLY A 65 4.54 -4.64 -20.01
N LYS A 66 3.57 -4.68 -20.94
CA LYS A 66 3.27 -5.93 -21.65
C LYS A 66 4.59 -6.49 -22.22
N PRO A 67 4.87 -7.81 -22.09
CA PRO A 67 5.95 -8.41 -22.85
C PRO A 67 5.72 -8.01 -24.31
N ASN A 68 6.77 -7.51 -24.98
CA ASN A 68 6.70 -7.17 -26.39
C ASN A 68 6.06 -8.35 -27.14
N ASP A 69 4.83 -8.16 -27.63
CA ASP A 69 4.33 -8.87 -28.80
C ASP A 69 5.28 -8.47 -29.93
N LYS A 70 6.34 -9.25 -30.10
CA LYS A 70 7.06 -9.39 -31.36
C LYS A 70 6.50 -10.60 -32.08
#